data_AF-A0A7C1R690-F1
#
_entry.id   AF-A0A7C1R690-F1
#
_cell.length_a   1.000
_cell.length_b   1.000
_cell.length_c   1.000
_cell.angle_alpha   90.00
_cell.angle_beta   90.00
_cell.angle_gamma   90.00
#
_symmetry.space_group_name_H-M   'P 1'
#
loop_
_entity.id
_entity.type
_entity.pdbx_description
1 polymer ?
#
loop_
_entity_poly.entity_id
_entity_poly.type
_entity_poly.pdbx_seq_one_letter_code
_entity_poly.pdbx_strand_id
1 'polypeptide(L)'
;MGQFFDSETLKSLAINRRNIDSLLFLSVHSYNEIDTYLRENNRGQLSALMITGVWLEAQYLVCKVVKDSPHIDLKNRRGEQKIIINDHLMLLRPYNHYGDEYRALYNDIEALKREYSDVNITYTPGEPETIEKEGMLTVIQKEESTVVFSDEVLNRIIEKTEEIRNKIISL
;
A
#
# COMPACT_ATOMS: atom_id res chain seq x y z
N MET A 1 8.57 -18.88 7.12
CA MET A 1 9.16 -17.54 7.26
C MET A 1 10.66 -17.55 7.01
N GLY A 2 11.48 -18.31 7.77
CA GLY A 2 12.94 -18.32 7.60
C GLY A 2 13.49 -18.84 6.25
N GLN A 3 12.69 -19.54 5.45
CA GLN A 3 13.08 -19.96 4.09
C GLN A 3 13.07 -18.81 3.07
N PHE A 4 12.21 -17.82 3.28
CA PHE A 4 12.00 -16.72 2.33
C PHE A 4 12.57 -15.39 2.85
N PHE A 5 12.74 -15.27 4.17
CA PHE A 5 13.27 -14.08 4.81
C PHE A 5 14.50 -14.41 5.67
N ASP A 6 15.67 -14.01 5.18
CA ASP A 6 16.86 -13.92 6.02
C ASP A 6 16.81 -12.64 6.87
N SER A 7 16.32 -12.81 8.10
CA SER A 7 16.12 -11.71 9.03
C SER A 7 17.43 -11.04 9.45
N GLU A 8 18.56 -11.77 9.45
CA GLU A 8 19.86 -11.20 9.83
C GLU A 8 20.41 -10.34 8.69
N THR A 9 20.28 -10.80 7.44
CA THR A 9 20.62 -9.99 6.27
C THR A 9 19.75 -8.74 6.17
N LEU A 10 18.44 -8.84 6.37
CA LEU A 10 17.56 -7.67 6.34
C LEU A 10 17.89 -6.66 7.44
N LYS A 11 18.14 -7.09 8.68
CA LYS A 11 18.56 -6.20 9.77
C LYS A 11 19.86 -5.48 9.43
N SER A 12 20.85 -6.21 8.92
CA SER A 12 22.14 -5.63 8.52
C SER A 12 21.98 -4.56 7.45
N LEU A 13 21.13 -4.80 6.44
CA LEU A 13 20.85 -3.84 5.38
C LEU A 13 20.05 -2.63 5.88
N ALA A 14 19.11 -2.82 6.81
CA ALA A 14 18.29 -1.74 7.37
C ALA A 14 19.08 -0.73 8.22
N ILE A 15 20.21 -1.12 8.81
CA ILE A 15 21.05 -0.23 9.62
C ILE A 15 21.80 0.80 8.76
N ASN A 16 22.02 0.52 7.47
CA ASN A 16 22.81 1.37 6.58
C ASN A 16 21.98 2.01 5.48
N ARG A 17 21.87 3.34 5.48
CA ARG A 17 21.11 4.11 4.48
C ARG A 17 21.57 3.91 3.03
N ARG A 18 22.82 3.48 2.79
CA ARG A 18 23.32 3.17 1.44
C ARG A 18 22.76 1.87 0.87
N ASN A 19 22.11 1.05 1.69
CA ASN A 19 21.63 -0.27 1.31
C ASN A 19 20.10 -0.32 1.12
N ILE A 20 19.42 0.84 1.06
CA ILE A 20 17.96 0.91 0.91
C ILE A 20 17.50 0.20 -0.37
N ASP A 21 18.22 0.36 -1.48
CA ASP A 21 17.87 -0.29 -2.74
C ASP A 21 17.99 -1.82 -2.66
N SER A 22 19.05 -2.33 -2.00
CA SER A 22 19.23 -3.76 -1.76
C SER A 22 18.18 -4.31 -0.79
N LEU A 23 17.85 -3.55 0.25
CA LEU A 23 16.80 -3.90 1.21
C LEU A 23 15.44 -3.98 0.51
N LEU A 24 15.12 -3.01 -0.33
CA LEU A 24 13.89 -2.98 -1.11
C LEU A 24 13.83 -4.16 -2.08
N PHE A 25 14.90 -4.39 -2.84
CA PHE A 25 14.99 -5.51 -3.78
C PHE A 25 14.77 -6.86 -3.08
N LEU A 26 15.49 -7.13 -1.99
CA LEU A 26 15.33 -8.38 -1.25
C LEU A 26 13.93 -8.52 -0.65
N SER A 27 13.38 -7.44 -0.09
CA SER A 27 12.02 -7.47 0.48
C SER A 27 10.96 -7.82 -0.57
N VAL A 28 11.03 -7.19 -1.75
CA VAL A 28 10.12 -7.46 -2.86
C VAL A 28 10.31 -8.87 -3.41
N HIS A 29 11.56 -9.32 -3.54
CA HIS A 29 11.87 -10.67 -4.01
C HIS A 29 11.31 -11.74 -3.08
N SER A 30 11.65 -11.66 -1.78
CA SER A 30 11.13 -12.55 -0.74
C SER A 30 9.60 -12.59 -0.70
N TYR A 31 8.98 -11.42 -0.85
CA TYR A 31 7.53 -11.30 -0.88
C TYR A 31 6.92 -12.05 -2.07
N ASN A 32 7.48 -11.88 -3.27
CA ASN A 32 7.00 -12.56 -4.48
C ASN A 32 7.17 -14.09 -4.38
N GLU A 33 8.25 -14.57 -3.76
CA GLU A 33 8.43 -16.01 -3.50
C GLU A 33 7.36 -16.55 -2.56
N ILE A 34 7.03 -15.83 -1.48
CA ILE A 34 5.96 -16.23 -0.55
C ILE A 34 4.59 -16.21 -1.24
N ASP A 35 4.29 -15.16 -2.01
CA ASP A 35 3.03 -15.06 -2.75
C ASP A 35 2.85 -16.25 -3.71
N THR A 36 3.89 -16.54 -4.50
CA THR A 36 3.91 -17.67 -5.43
C THR A 36 3.71 -18.98 -4.69
N TYR A 37 4.51 -19.24 -3.65
CA TYR A 37 4.39 -20.45 -2.85
C TYR A 37 3.00 -20.63 -2.25
N LEU A 38 2.41 -19.59 -1.67
CA LEU A 38 1.08 -19.66 -1.07
C LEU A 38 0.01 -19.92 -2.13
N ARG A 39 0.06 -19.27 -3.28
CA ARG A 39 -0.91 -19.47 -4.36
C ARG A 39 -0.84 -20.88 -4.94
N GLU A 40 0.36 -21.36 -5.26
CA GLU A 40 0.58 -22.70 -5.82
C GLU A 40 0.15 -23.82 -4.87
N ASN A 41 0.19 -23.57 -3.55
CA ASN A 41 -0.22 -24.51 -2.52
C ASN A 41 -1.68 -24.33 -2.06
N ASN A 42 -2.54 -23.69 -2.87
CA ASN A 42 -3.96 -23.43 -2.55
C ASN A 42 -4.17 -22.65 -1.25
N ARG A 43 -3.22 -21.77 -0.90
CA ARG A 43 -3.25 -20.88 0.26
C ARG A 43 -3.31 -19.41 -0.16
N GLY A 44 -3.96 -19.12 -1.30
CA GLY A 44 -4.11 -17.76 -1.81
C GLY A 44 -4.76 -16.78 -0.83
N GLN A 45 -5.62 -17.27 0.06
CA GLN A 45 -6.19 -16.48 1.16
C GLN A 45 -5.13 -15.93 2.12
N LEU A 46 -4.04 -16.68 2.38
CA LEU A 46 -2.95 -16.21 3.23
C LEU A 46 -2.09 -15.17 2.51
N SER A 47 -1.90 -15.33 1.20
CA SER A 47 -1.25 -14.33 0.37
C SER A 47 -2.04 -13.01 0.43
N ALA A 48 -3.37 -13.06 0.23
CA ALA A 48 -4.25 -11.89 0.31
C ALA A 48 -4.18 -11.17 1.66
N LEU A 49 -4.14 -11.92 2.77
CA LEU A 49 -3.94 -11.36 4.10
C LEU A 49 -2.56 -10.71 4.26
N MET A 50 -1.51 -11.34 3.74
CA MET A 50 -0.15 -10.79 3.78
C MET A 50 -0.06 -9.46 3.03
N ILE A 51 -0.61 -9.38 1.81
CA ILE A 51 -0.66 -8.15 1.02
C ILE A 51 -1.36 -7.04 1.80
N THR A 52 -2.53 -7.37 2.35
CA THR A 52 -3.37 -6.42 3.09
C THR A 52 -2.66 -5.92 4.36
N GLY A 53 -1.98 -6.82 5.09
CA GLY A 53 -1.21 -6.46 6.28
C GLY A 53 -0.03 -5.53 5.96
N VAL A 54 0.74 -5.83 4.91
CA VAL A 54 1.86 -4.99 4.45
C VAL A 54 1.36 -3.61 4.04
N TRP A 55 0.29 -3.55 3.24
CA TRP A 55 -0.31 -2.29 2.82
C TRP A 55 -0.81 -1.47 4.03
N LEU A 56 -1.54 -2.10 4.96
CA LEU A 56 -2.08 -1.43 6.13
C LEU A 56 -0.99 -0.88 7.06
N GLU A 57 0.09 -1.64 7.29
CA GLU A 57 1.21 -1.16 8.11
C GLU A 57 1.95 -0.01 7.42
N ALA A 58 2.18 -0.09 6.10
CA ALA A 58 2.73 1.03 5.34
C ALA A 58 1.85 2.27 5.43
N GLN A 59 0.52 2.12 5.32
CA GLN A 59 -0.42 3.21 5.50
C GLN A 59 -0.34 3.80 6.91
N TYR A 60 -0.28 2.96 7.95
CA TYR A 60 -0.17 3.41 9.34
C TYR A 60 1.12 4.21 9.60
N LEU A 61 2.28 3.72 9.10
CA LEU A 61 3.56 4.42 9.25
C LEU A 61 3.52 5.80 8.59
N VAL A 62 2.97 5.90 7.38
CA VAL A 62 2.80 7.20 6.70
C VAL A 62 1.86 8.11 7.50
N CYS A 63 0.76 7.59 8.06
CA CYS A 63 -0.13 8.39 8.91
C CYS A 63 0.60 9.01 10.12
N LYS A 64 1.52 8.27 10.74
CA LYS A 64 2.35 8.79 11.83
C LYS A 64 3.27 9.91 11.37
N VAL A 65 3.95 9.73 10.23
CA VAL A 65 4.82 10.77 9.67
C VAL A 65 4.05 12.02 9.29
N VAL A 66 2.86 11.90 8.70
CA VAL A 66 2.02 13.05 8.32
C VAL A 66 1.54 13.85 9.53
N LYS A 67 1.24 13.18 10.65
CA LYS A 67 0.89 13.87 11.91
C LYS A 67 2.04 14.72 12.45
N ASP A 68 3.28 14.22 12.33
CA ASP A 68 4.46 14.90 12.87
C ASP A 68 5.08 15.92 11.91
N SER A 69 4.91 15.73 10.59
CA SER A 69 5.49 16.54 9.53
C SER A 69 4.55 16.65 8.32
N PRO A 70 3.54 17.54 8.37
CA PRO A 70 2.59 17.70 7.27
C PRO A 70 3.30 18.27 6.02
N HIS A 71 3.43 17.43 4.99
CA HIS A 71 3.96 17.81 3.68
C HIS A 71 2.89 17.56 2.61
N ILE A 72 2.70 18.51 1.69
CA ILE A 72 1.63 18.45 0.68
C ILE A 72 1.74 17.18 -0.19
N ASP A 73 2.95 16.78 -0.58
CA ASP A 73 3.17 15.54 -1.34
C ASP A 73 2.72 14.28 -0.59
N LEU A 74 2.94 14.23 0.73
CA LEU A 74 2.48 13.10 1.55
C LEU A 74 0.96 13.11 1.67
N LYS A 75 0.34 14.28 1.79
CA LYS A 75 -1.12 14.43 1.76
C LYS A 75 -1.68 13.95 0.41
N ASN A 76 -1.12 14.38 -0.72
CA ASN A 76 -1.60 13.97 -2.04
C ASN A 76 -1.47 12.45 -2.24
N ARG A 77 -0.31 11.87 -1.90
CA ARG A 77 -0.09 10.42 -1.93
C ARG A 77 -1.07 9.64 -1.06
N ARG A 78 -1.52 10.22 0.06
CA ARG A 78 -2.57 9.63 0.88
C ARG A 78 -3.90 9.62 0.16
N GLY A 79 -4.30 10.74 -0.44
CA GLY A 79 -5.54 10.79 -1.21
C GLY A 79 -5.55 9.81 -2.40
N GLU A 80 -4.41 9.61 -3.07
CA GLU A 80 -4.24 8.64 -4.16
C GLU A 80 -4.55 7.19 -3.75
N GLN A 81 -4.42 6.83 -2.47
CA GLN A 81 -4.76 5.49 -1.99
C GLN A 81 -6.25 5.14 -2.16
N LYS A 82 -7.11 6.12 -2.47
CA LYS A 82 -8.49 5.89 -2.94
C LYS A 82 -8.55 4.93 -4.13
N ILE A 83 -7.53 4.93 -4.99
CA ILE A 83 -7.46 4.04 -6.15
C ILE A 83 -7.13 2.62 -5.68
N ILE A 84 -6.05 2.50 -4.92
CA ILE A 84 -5.46 1.22 -4.47
C ILE A 84 -6.37 0.44 -3.52
N ILE A 85 -7.23 1.12 -2.75
CA ILE A 85 -8.14 0.44 -1.82
C ILE A 85 -9.18 -0.43 -2.53
N ASN A 86 -9.55 -0.10 -3.78
CA ASN A 86 -10.46 -0.94 -4.57
C ASN A 86 -9.80 -2.26 -4.98
N ASP A 87 -8.51 -2.24 -5.29
CA ASP A 87 -7.74 -3.43 -5.64
C ASP A 87 -7.63 -4.38 -4.44
N HIS A 88 -7.44 -3.83 -3.24
CA HIS A 88 -7.44 -4.62 -1.99
C HIS A 88 -8.79 -5.29 -1.75
N LEU A 89 -9.89 -4.58 -1.97
CA LEU A 89 -11.22 -5.16 -1.87
C LEU A 89 -11.44 -6.26 -2.90
N MET A 90 -10.97 -6.08 -4.15
CA MET A 90 -11.01 -7.13 -5.16
C MET A 90 -10.19 -8.36 -4.76
N LEU A 91 -9.00 -8.15 -4.17
CA LEU A 91 -8.12 -9.22 -3.70
C LEU A 91 -8.74 -10.03 -2.54
N LEU A 92 -9.42 -9.36 -1.61
CA LEU A 92 -10.03 -9.99 -0.43
C LEU A 92 -11.38 -10.64 -0.72
N ARG A 93 -12.12 -10.12 -1.71
CA ARG A 93 -13.50 -10.53 -2.01
C ARG A 93 -13.69 -12.05 -2.18
N PRO A 94 -12.82 -12.80 -2.90
CA PRO A 94 -12.98 -14.25 -3.03
C PRO A 94 -12.97 -14.99 -1.69
N TYR A 95 -12.36 -14.42 -0.65
CA TYR A 95 -12.15 -15.07 0.64
C TYR A 95 -13.16 -14.64 1.72
N ASN A 96 -14.15 -13.81 1.38
CA ASN A 96 -15.14 -13.29 2.33
C ASN A 96 -16.01 -14.39 3.01
N HIS A 97 -16.02 -15.59 2.43
CA HIS A 97 -16.75 -16.75 2.96
C HIS A 97 -15.88 -17.72 3.78
N TYR A 98 -14.56 -17.49 3.89
CA TYR A 98 -13.64 -18.41 4.57
C TYR A 98 -13.75 -18.40 6.10
N GLY A 99 -14.29 -17.32 6.68
CA GLY A 99 -14.45 -17.18 8.13
C GLY A 99 -14.98 -15.80 8.52
N ASP A 100 -15.41 -15.65 9.76
CA ASP A 100 -15.93 -14.38 10.26
C ASP A 100 -14.82 -13.32 10.37
N GLU A 101 -13.58 -13.74 10.60
CA GLU A 101 -12.40 -12.85 10.65
C GLU A 101 -12.11 -12.25 9.27
N TYR A 102 -12.22 -13.04 8.20
CA TYR A 102 -12.06 -12.57 6.82
C TYR A 102 -13.15 -11.58 6.44
N ARG A 103 -14.39 -11.87 6.83
CA ARG A 103 -15.53 -10.98 6.61
C ARG A 103 -15.37 -9.68 7.40
N ALA A 104 -14.92 -9.76 8.64
CA ALA A 104 -14.65 -8.60 9.47
C ALA A 104 -13.58 -7.71 8.84
N LEU A 105 -12.46 -8.28 8.38
CA LEU A 105 -11.41 -7.54 7.70
C LEU A 105 -11.93 -6.89 6.40
N TYR A 106 -12.66 -7.63 5.57
CA TYR A 106 -13.25 -7.08 4.34
C TYR A 106 -14.16 -5.87 4.64
N ASN A 107 -15.00 -5.99 5.67
CA ASN A 107 -15.88 -4.91 6.11
C ASN A 107 -15.11 -3.71 6.66
N ASP A 108 -14.02 -3.94 7.37
CA ASP A 108 -13.13 -2.89 7.87
C ASP A 108 -12.49 -2.12 6.70
N ILE A 109 -12.00 -2.82 5.67
CA ILE A 109 -11.45 -2.16 4.46
C ILE A 109 -12.54 -1.42 3.67
N GLU A 110 -13.76 -1.97 3.58
CA GLU A 110 -14.92 -1.28 3.01
C GLU A 110 -15.26 0.00 3.79
N ALA A 111 -15.19 -0.03 5.12
CA ALA A 111 -15.40 1.14 5.96
C ALA A 111 -14.30 2.19 5.72
N LEU A 112 -13.04 1.78 5.61
CA LEU A 112 -11.94 2.68 5.26
C LEU A 112 -12.12 3.31 3.87
N LYS A 113 -12.59 2.55 2.88
CA LYS A 113 -12.90 3.07 1.55
C LYS A 113 -13.95 4.18 1.58
N ARG A 114 -14.93 4.11 2.47
CA ARG A 114 -15.95 5.16 2.60
C ARG A 114 -15.35 6.48 3.05
N GLU A 115 -14.30 6.48 3.87
CA GLU A 115 -13.62 7.72 4.26
C GLU A 115 -12.93 8.43 3.09
N TYR A 116 -12.64 7.71 2.00
CA TYR A 116 -12.12 8.28 0.76
C TYR A 116 -13.21 8.84 -0.18
N SER A 117 -14.51 8.79 0.19
CA SER A 117 -15.60 9.27 -0.68
C SER A 117 -15.36 10.71 -1.16
N ASP A 118 -14.91 11.56 -0.25
CA ASP A 118 -14.77 13.00 -0.43
C ASP A 118 -13.40 13.41 -1.03
N VAL A 119 -12.56 12.43 -1.38
CA VAL A 119 -11.29 12.68 -2.07
C VAL A 119 -11.53 12.76 -3.57
N ASN A 120 -11.27 13.92 -4.16
CA ASN A 120 -11.39 14.14 -5.61
C ASN A 120 -10.01 14.02 -6.25
N ILE A 121 -9.88 13.11 -7.22
CA ILE A 121 -8.67 12.93 -8.02
C ILE A 121 -9.03 13.29 -9.46
N THR A 122 -8.37 14.31 -10.00
CA THR A 122 -8.55 14.73 -11.40
C THR A 122 -7.23 14.60 -12.14
N TYR A 123 -7.29 14.12 -13.37
CA TYR A 123 -6.12 13.98 -14.24
C TYR A 123 -6.17 15.06 -15.32
N THR A 124 -5.09 15.82 -15.44
CA THR A 124 -4.86 16.73 -16.55
C THR A 124 -3.96 16.05 -17.58
N PRO A 125 -4.45 15.78 -18.80
CA PRO A 125 -3.64 15.20 -19.86
C PRO A 125 -2.46 16.11 -20.18
N GLY A 126 -1.27 15.54 -20.23
CA GLY A 126 -0.08 16.20 -20.77
C GLY A 126 0.36 15.50 -22.05
N GLU A 127 0.79 16.28 -23.04
CA GLU A 127 1.34 15.73 -24.28
C GLU A 127 2.59 14.89 -23.96
N PRO A 128 2.63 13.61 -24.35
CA PRO A 128 3.77 12.75 -24.10
C PRO A 128 4.99 13.27 -24.87
N GLU A 129 6.13 13.31 -24.20
CA GLU A 129 7.40 13.69 -24.83
C GLU A 129 8.28 12.45 -25.04
N THR A 130 8.70 12.24 -26.27
CA THR A 130 9.72 11.23 -26.57
C THR A 130 11.09 11.88 -26.43
N ILE A 131 11.88 11.43 -25.45
CA ILE A 131 13.27 11.86 -25.27
C ILE A 131 14.22 10.71 -25.55
N GLU A 132 15.42 11.03 -26.03
CA GLU A 132 16.51 10.06 -26.09
C GLU A 132 17.28 10.11 -24.76
N LYS A 133 17.27 8.99 -24.02
CA LYS A 133 18.02 8.84 -22.76
C LYS A 133 18.91 7.60 -22.89
N GLU A 134 20.22 7.81 -22.81
CA GLU A 134 21.22 6.73 -22.90
C GLU A 134 21.11 5.89 -24.20
N GLY A 135 20.78 6.54 -25.33
CA GLY A 135 20.62 5.89 -26.63
C GLY A 135 19.31 5.12 -26.83
N MET A 136 18.38 5.21 -25.87
CA MET A 136 17.03 4.62 -25.97
C MET A 136 15.96 5.71 -26.06
N LEU A 137 15.00 5.53 -26.96
CA LEU A 137 13.79 6.36 -27.01
C LEU A 137 12.92 6.04 -25.79
N THR A 138 12.75 7.03 -24.92
CA THR A 138 11.91 6.96 -23.72
C THR A 138 10.72 7.89 -23.89
N VAL A 139 9.51 7.36 -23.77
CA VAL A 139 8.27 8.16 -23.77
C VAL A 139 7.99 8.60 -22.33
N ILE A 140 8.05 9.91 -22.08
CA ILE A 140 7.66 10.54 -20.83
C ILE A 140 6.17 10.88 -20.93
N GLN A 141 5.36 10.20 -20.12
CA GLN A 141 3.98 10.59 -19.90
C GLN A 141 3.95 11.80 -18.98
N LYS A 142 3.31 12.89 -19.42
CA LYS A 142 3.17 14.15 -18.67
C LYS A 142 1.78 14.33 -18.05
N GLU A 143 1.04 13.25 -17.81
CA GLU A 143 -0.21 13.38 -17.06
C GLU A 143 0.10 13.90 -15.65
N GLU A 144 -0.61 14.93 -15.22
CA GLU A 144 -0.54 15.42 -13.86
C GLU A 144 -1.84 15.04 -13.14
N SER A 145 -1.73 14.50 -11.93
CA SER A 145 -2.89 14.25 -11.08
C SER A 145 -2.98 15.34 -10.01
N THR A 146 -4.18 15.91 -9.86
CA THR A 146 -4.50 16.84 -8.78
C THR A 146 -5.43 16.15 -7.80
N VAL A 147 -5.04 16.15 -6.53
CA VAL A 147 -5.76 15.49 -5.44
C VAL A 147 -6.32 16.56 -4.50
N VAL A 148 -7.64 16.63 -4.36
CA VAL A 148 -8.33 17.69 -3.61
C VAL A 148 -9.22 17.09 -2.53
N PHE A 149 -8.94 17.42 -1.27
CA PHE A 149 -9.72 17.04 -0.09
C PHE A 149 -9.32 17.88 1.13
N SER A 150 -10.23 17.97 2.11
CA SER A 150 -10.02 18.77 3.32
C SER A 150 -9.15 18.04 4.35
N ASP A 151 -8.63 18.79 5.34
CA ASP A 151 -7.85 18.20 6.44
C ASP A 151 -8.73 17.33 7.35
N GLU A 152 -10.04 17.62 7.46
CA GLU A 152 -10.99 16.77 8.16
C GLU A 152 -11.10 15.40 7.47
N VAL A 153 -11.16 15.37 6.13
CA VAL A 153 -11.17 14.11 5.36
C VAL A 153 -9.87 13.34 5.59
N LEU A 154 -8.72 14.02 5.59
CA LEU A 154 -7.43 13.41 5.91
C LEU A 154 -7.43 12.77 7.30
N ASN A 155 -7.93 13.49 8.31
CA ASN A 155 -7.96 13.02 9.69
C ASN A 155 -8.86 11.79 9.85
N ARG A 156 -10.05 11.76 9.24
CA ARG A 156 -10.92 10.57 9.27
C ARG A 156 -10.24 9.35 8.64
N ILE A 157 -9.57 9.53 7.51
CA ILE A 157 -8.80 8.47 6.87
C ILE A 157 -7.69 7.94 7.81
N ILE A 158 -6.96 8.85 8.47
CA ILE A 158 -5.89 8.47 9.40
C ILE A 158 -6.46 7.71 10.60
N GLU A 159 -7.48 8.26 11.26
CA GLU A 159 -8.12 7.63 12.42
C GLU A 159 -8.67 6.25 12.09
N LYS A 160 -9.36 6.11 10.95
CA LYS A 160 -9.89 4.81 10.52
C LYS A 160 -8.77 3.81 10.20
N THR A 161 -7.67 4.27 9.59
CA THR A 161 -6.48 3.42 9.35
C THR A 161 -5.90 2.92 10.69
N GLU A 162 -5.75 3.82 11.67
CA GLU A 162 -5.22 3.48 13.00
C GLU A 162 -6.15 2.51 13.75
N GLU A 163 -7.46 2.73 13.71
CA GLU A 163 -8.48 1.87 14.32
C GLU A 163 -8.39 0.42 13.79
N ILE A 164 -8.38 0.25 12.46
CA ILE A 164 -8.33 -1.07 11.83
C ILE A 164 -7.02 -1.79 12.17
N ARG A 165 -5.89 -1.08 12.09
CA ARG A 165 -4.57 -1.64 12.43
C ARG A 165 -4.52 -2.08 13.89
N ASN A 166 -5.01 -1.24 14.81
CA ASN A 166 -5.01 -1.53 16.23
C ASN A 166 -5.91 -2.72 16.59
N LYS A 167 -7.06 -2.84 15.91
CA LYS A 167 -7.92 -4.02 16.03
C LYS A 167 -7.18 -5.30 15.68
N ILE A 168 -6.46 -5.32 14.55
CA ILE A 168 -5.73 -6.51 14.07
C ILE A 168 -4.61 -6.95 15.02
N ILE A 169 -3.84 -6.01 15.59
CA ILE A 169 -2.74 -6.34 16.51
C ILE A 169 -3.22 -6.72 17.92
N SER A 170 -4.49 -6.44 18.24
CA SER A 170 -5.10 -6.74 19.54
C SER A 170 -5.85 -8.07 19.58
N LEU A 171 -5.91 -8.78 18.45
CA LEU A 171 -6.40 -10.16 18.33
C LEU A 171 -5.42 -11.14 18.97
#